data_AF-A0A645BS07-F1
#
_entry.id   AF-A0A645BS07-F1
#
_cell.length_a   1.000
_cell.length_b   1.000
_cell.length_c   1.000
_cell.angle_alpha   90.00
_cell.angle_beta   90.00
_cell.angle_gamma   90.00
#
_symmetry.space_group_name_H-M   'P 1'
#
loop_
_entity.id
_entity.type
_entity.pdbx_description
1 polymer ?
#
loop_
_entity_poly.entity_id
_entity_poly.type
_entity_poly.pdbx_seq_one_letter_code
_entity_poly.pdbx_strand_id
1 'polypeptide(L)'
;MPINGGLAANGDMVRVDVFHVEDDGYYFVPVYVANTKEKELPNKAVVAYKAYEQWKIMKPQDFLFSLYPGDLIRVKSRKGVKLKLVKGGSGEKEIFRKDALYYYRTAGITVGVFQVETHDRRYEQPSLGVKTLELIQKYQVDVLVNCTPVRLPEKRMGFIKTTE
;
A
#
# COMPACT_ATOMS: atom_id res chain seq x y z
N MET A 1 4.83 2.06 18.62
CA MET A 1 5.34 3.12 19.54
C MET A 1 5.07 2.70 20.98
N PRO A 2 5.95 2.98 21.95
CA PRO A 2 5.67 2.67 23.35
C PRO A 2 4.56 3.58 23.88
N ILE A 3 3.53 2.99 24.47
CA ILE A 3 2.58 3.67 25.35
C ILE A 3 2.64 2.98 26.71
N ASN A 4 2.90 3.74 27.77
CA ASN A 4 2.91 3.27 29.17
C ASN A 4 3.70 1.98 29.45
N GLY A 5 4.92 1.86 28.93
CA GLY A 5 5.82 0.73 29.24
C GLY A 5 5.42 -0.63 28.63
N GLY A 6 4.39 -0.67 27.76
CA GLY A 6 4.03 -1.84 26.96
C GLY A 6 4.38 -1.67 25.49
N LEU A 7 4.91 -2.73 24.86
CA LEU A 7 5.00 -2.84 23.40
C LEU A 7 3.58 -3.02 22.82
N ALA A 8 2.90 -1.92 22.54
CA ALA A 8 1.67 -1.97 21.76
C ALA A 8 2.04 -2.20 20.28
N ALA A 9 1.33 -3.13 19.62
CA ALA A 9 1.28 -3.14 18.17
C ALA A 9 0.88 -1.72 17.70
N ASN A 10 1.49 -1.24 16.61
CA ASN A 10 1.04 0.02 16.02
C ASN A 10 -0.47 -0.08 15.80
N GLY A 11 -1.25 0.94 16.21
CA GLY A 11 -2.71 0.95 16.09
C GLY A 11 -3.18 0.85 14.63
N ASP A 12 -4.42 1.23 14.35
CA ASP A 12 -4.96 1.08 12.99
C ASP A 12 -4.12 1.85 11.94
N MET A 13 -3.70 1.14 10.90
CA MET A 13 -3.03 1.73 9.74
C MET A 13 -4.08 2.44 8.90
N VAL A 14 -3.93 3.76 8.76
CA VAL A 14 -4.90 4.61 8.06
C VAL A 14 -4.70 4.51 6.55
N ARG A 15 -3.43 4.57 6.12
CA ARG A 15 -3.03 4.52 4.72
C ARG A 15 -1.55 4.14 4.59
N VAL A 16 -1.13 3.89 3.36
CA VAL A 16 0.29 3.84 2.99
C VAL A 16 0.62 4.93 1.98
N ASP A 17 1.75 5.60 2.16
CA ASP A 17 2.29 6.54 1.19
C ASP A 17 3.27 5.80 0.27
N VAL A 18 3.02 5.76 -1.03
CA VAL A 18 3.81 5.02 -2.01
C VAL A 18 4.83 5.94 -2.68
N PHE A 19 6.05 5.44 -2.83
CA PHE A 19 7.19 6.12 -3.40
C PHE A 19 7.84 5.26 -4.48
N HIS A 20 8.53 5.91 -5.43
CA HIS A 20 9.36 5.24 -6.41
C HIS A 20 10.73 5.91 -6.48
N VAL A 21 11.77 5.12 -6.26
CA VAL A 21 13.16 5.57 -6.40
C VAL A 21 13.69 5.03 -7.72
N GLU A 22 14.10 5.94 -8.60
CA GLU A 22 14.69 5.61 -9.89
C GLU A 22 15.84 4.61 -9.71
N ASP A 23 15.91 3.61 -10.60
CA ASP A 23 16.87 2.50 -10.57
C ASP A 23 16.88 1.58 -9.32
N ASP A 24 15.97 1.76 -8.36
CA ASP A 24 15.88 0.92 -7.14
C ASP A 24 14.50 0.24 -7.01
N GLY A 25 13.41 0.98 -7.22
CA GLY A 25 12.05 0.45 -7.26
C GLY A 25 11.08 1.11 -6.28
N TYR A 26 9.99 0.40 -5.98
CA TYR A 26 8.89 0.95 -5.19
C TYR A 26 9.06 0.74 -3.68
N TYR A 27 8.59 1.72 -2.92
CA TYR A 27 8.63 1.73 -1.47
C TYR A 27 7.30 2.22 -0.93
N PHE A 28 6.98 1.88 0.33
CA PHE A 28 5.85 2.49 1.01
C PHE A 28 6.16 2.79 2.46
N VAL A 29 5.56 3.88 2.94
CA VAL A 29 5.61 4.33 4.33
C VAL A 29 4.22 4.12 4.94
N PRO A 30 4.08 3.29 5.99
CA PRO A 30 2.81 3.14 6.68
C PRO A 30 2.51 4.38 7.53
N VAL A 31 1.26 4.84 7.49
CA VAL A 31 0.76 5.96 8.30
C VAL A 31 -0.34 5.43 9.21
N TYR A 32 -0.11 5.52 10.52
CA TYR A 32 -1.00 5.04 11.56
C TYR A 32 -1.80 6.18 12.20
N VAL A 33 -2.91 5.84 12.85
CA VAL A 33 -3.68 6.80 13.67
C VAL A 33 -2.77 7.47 14.72
N ALA A 34 -1.84 6.73 15.32
CA ALA A 34 -0.92 7.30 16.30
C ALA A 34 -0.02 8.42 15.74
N ASN A 35 0.27 8.39 14.43
CA ASN A 35 1.10 9.43 13.80
C ASN A 35 0.35 10.75 13.66
N THR A 36 -0.98 10.78 13.72
CA THR A 36 -1.75 12.04 13.55
C THR A 36 -1.48 13.07 14.66
N LYS A 37 -0.90 12.62 15.78
CA LYS A 37 -0.47 13.46 16.90
C LYS A 37 0.94 14.03 16.71
N GLU A 38 1.69 13.52 15.74
CA GLU A 38 3.06 13.96 15.47
C GLU A 38 3.07 15.24 14.63
N LYS A 39 4.15 16.02 14.76
CA LYS A 39 4.32 17.26 13.98
C LYS A 39 4.64 16.99 12.52
N GLU A 40 5.28 15.87 12.24
CA GLU A 40 5.79 15.51 10.92
C GLU A 40 5.17 14.20 10.45
N LEU A 41 5.04 14.04 9.13
CA LEU A 41 4.64 12.77 8.56
C LEU A 41 5.78 11.75 8.72
N PRO A 42 5.47 10.47 9.00
CA PRO A 42 6.49 9.43 8.96
C PRO A 42 7.11 9.40 7.56
N ASN A 43 8.43 9.18 7.47
CA ASN A 43 9.18 9.21 6.20
C ASN A 43 10.09 8.00 5.99
N LYS A 44 9.99 6.98 6.85
CA LYS A 44 10.77 5.76 6.75
C LYS A 44 9.95 4.67 6.05
N ALA A 45 10.41 4.22 4.89
CA ALA A 45 9.79 3.15 4.15
C ALA A 45 10.24 1.77 4.62
N VAL A 46 9.31 0.84 4.56
CA VAL A 46 9.51 -0.55 4.99
C VAL A 46 10.70 -1.18 4.27
N VAL A 47 11.59 -1.80 5.03
CA VAL A 47 12.63 -2.70 4.52
C VAL A 47 12.43 -4.07 5.15
N ALA A 48 12.32 -5.10 4.32
CA ALA A 48 11.99 -6.46 4.75
C ALA A 48 12.94 -6.95 5.84
N TYR A 49 12.37 -7.49 6.92
CA TYR A 49 13.08 -8.06 8.07
C TYR A 49 14.04 -7.09 8.78
N LYS A 50 13.84 -5.78 8.63
CA LYS A 50 14.62 -4.75 9.31
C LYS A 50 13.82 -4.07 10.39
N ALA A 51 14.51 -3.72 11.49
CA ALA A 51 13.97 -2.85 12.52
C ALA A 51 13.72 -1.43 11.97
N TYR A 52 12.82 -0.68 12.61
CA TYR A 52 12.39 0.64 12.14
C TYR A 52 13.55 1.65 11.98
N GLU A 53 14.59 1.51 12.80
CA GLU A 53 15.80 2.34 12.75
C GLU A 53 16.54 2.18 11.43
N GLN A 54 16.44 0.99 10.82
CA GLN A 54 17.10 0.59 9.58
C GLN A 54 16.19 0.74 8.35
N TRP A 55 14.96 1.24 8.52
CA TRP A 55 14.07 1.52 7.41
C TRP A 55 14.59 2.68 6.54
N LYS A 56 14.30 2.63 5.24
CA LYS A 56 14.85 3.56 4.25
C LYS A 56 14.20 4.93 4.43
N ILE A 57 14.99 5.98 4.62
CA ILE A 57 14.48 7.36 4.64
C ILE A 57 14.12 7.77 3.20
N MET A 58 12.87 8.20 3.00
CA MET A 58 12.36 8.58 1.68
C MET A 58 12.43 10.09 1.47
N LYS A 59 12.75 10.52 0.25
CA LYS A 59 12.73 11.94 -0.13
C LYS A 59 11.32 12.33 -0.58
N PRO A 60 10.85 13.56 -0.28
CA PRO A 60 9.54 14.02 -0.72
C PRO A 60 9.33 13.96 -2.24
N GLN A 61 10.39 14.17 -3.03
CA GLN A 61 10.36 14.12 -4.50
C GLN A 61 10.06 12.73 -5.07
N ASP A 62 10.30 11.66 -4.29
CA ASP A 62 10.09 10.28 -4.73
C ASP A 62 8.62 9.84 -4.51
N PHE A 63 7.79 10.70 -3.89
CA PHE A 63 6.39 10.39 -3.58
C PHE A 63 5.53 10.30 -4.84
N LEU A 64 4.66 9.30 -4.90
CA LEU A 64 3.71 9.11 -5.99
C LEU A 64 2.28 9.42 -5.56
N PHE A 65 1.75 8.65 -4.61
CA PHE A 65 0.35 8.69 -4.17
C PHE A 65 0.18 8.01 -2.82
N SER A 66 -0.94 8.26 -2.16
CA SER A 66 -1.35 7.51 -0.96
C SER A 66 -2.40 6.47 -1.29
N LEU A 67 -2.35 5.30 -0.66
CA LEU A 67 -3.36 4.24 -0.77
C LEU A 67 -4.10 4.06 0.55
N TYR A 68 -5.42 4.10 0.47
CA TYR A 68 -6.35 3.74 1.52
C TYR A 68 -6.99 2.38 1.21
N PRO A 69 -7.39 1.59 2.21
CA PRO A 69 -8.15 0.36 1.97
C PRO A 69 -9.36 0.62 1.05
N GLY A 70 -9.46 -0.14 -0.04
CA GLY A 70 -10.48 0.05 -1.08
C GLY A 70 -10.04 0.89 -2.28
N ASP A 71 -8.84 1.47 -2.28
CA ASP A 71 -8.31 2.13 -3.47
C ASP A 71 -8.01 1.12 -4.58
N LEU A 72 -8.35 1.49 -5.82
CA LEU A 72 -8.08 0.69 -7.00
C LEU A 72 -6.66 0.94 -7.50
N ILE A 73 -5.91 -0.11 -7.78
CA ILE A 73 -4.55 -0.05 -8.33
C ILE A 73 -4.40 -0.97 -9.53
N ARG A 74 -3.68 -0.50 -10.56
CA ARG A 74 -3.14 -1.37 -11.61
C ARG A 74 -1.77 -1.84 -11.17
N VAL A 75 -1.55 -3.14 -11.23
CA VAL A 75 -0.27 -3.77 -10.91
C VAL A 75 0.22 -4.54 -12.12
N LYS A 76 1.46 -4.24 -12.53
CA LYS A 76 2.22 -5.05 -13.49
C LYS A 76 3.41 -5.68 -12.78
N SER A 77 3.53 -7.01 -12.87
CA SER A 77 4.57 -7.79 -12.21
C SER A 77 5.28 -8.70 -13.20
N ARG A 78 6.61 -8.62 -13.24
CA ARG A 78 7.45 -9.52 -14.05
C ARG A 78 7.22 -11.00 -13.71
N LYS A 79 7.13 -11.31 -12.42
CA LYS A 79 6.85 -12.67 -11.90
C LYS A 79 5.35 -13.02 -11.96
N GLY A 80 4.50 -12.03 -12.27
CA GLY A 80 3.05 -12.08 -12.19
C GLY A 80 2.50 -12.11 -10.76
N VAL A 81 1.19 -12.07 -10.67
CA VAL A 81 0.39 -12.06 -9.45
C VAL A 81 -0.40 -13.36 -9.42
N LYS A 82 -0.09 -14.21 -8.43
CA LYS A 82 -0.76 -15.49 -8.19
C LYS A 82 -1.89 -15.31 -7.18
N LEU A 83 -3.12 -15.21 -7.67
CA LEU A 83 -4.28 -14.97 -6.82
C LEU A 83 -4.88 -16.30 -6.38
N LYS A 84 -5.32 -16.38 -5.13
CA LYS A 84 -5.97 -17.54 -4.52
C LYS A 84 -7.46 -17.29 -4.40
N LEU A 85 -8.25 -18.33 -4.65
CA LEU A 85 -9.68 -18.29 -4.41
C LEU A 85 -9.95 -18.13 -2.91
N VAL A 86 -10.80 -17.18 -2.55
CA VAL A 86 -11.22 -16.98 -1.16
C VAL A 86 -12.01 -18.19 -0.65
N LYS A 87 -11.99 -18.43 0.66
CA LYS A 87 -12.69 -19.55 1.29
C LYS A 87 -14.20 -19.46 1.01
N GLY A 88 -14.77 -20.54 0.46
CA GLY A 88 -16.19 -20.59 0.08
C GLY A 88 -16.51 -19.97 -1.28
N GLY A 89 -15.52 -19.44 -2.00
CA GLY A 89 -15.67 -19.02 -3.37
C GLY A 89 -15.86 -20.19 -4.34
N SER A 90 -16.41 -19.91 -5.52
CA SER A 90 -16.53 -20.85 -6.63
C SER A 90 -15.60 -20.45 -7.77
N GLY A 91 -14.92 -21.43 -8.38
CA GLY A 91 -13.98 -21.23 -9.49
C GLY A 91 -12.70 -22.05 -9.33
N GLU A 92 -11.70 -21.73 -10.16
CA GLU A 92 -10.36 -22.31 -10.05
C GLU A 92 -9.72 -21.90 -8.71
N LYS A 93 -8.96 -22.82 -8.09
CA LYS A 93 -8.31 -22.56 -6.79
C LYS A 93 -7.32 -21.41 -6.84
N GLU A 94 -6.65 -21.22 -7.96
CA GLU A 94 -5.66 -20.18 -8.15
C GLU A 94 -5.73 -19.68 -9.59
N ILE A 95 -5.56 -18.37 -9.79
CA ILE A 95 -5.44 -17.76 -11.11
C ILE A 95 -4.18 -16.91 -11.17
N PHE A 96 -3.64 -16.71 -12.37
CA PHE A 96 -2.41 -15.95 -12.58
C PHE A 96 -2.63 -14.78 -13.53
N ARG A 97 -2.13 -13.60 -13.17
CA ARG A 97 -2.22 -12.37 -13.98
C ARG A 97 -0.91 -11.60 -13.93
N LYS A 98 -0.39 -11.16 -15.07
CA LYS A 98 0.82 -10.31 -15.13
C LYS A 98 0.52 -8.83 -15.00
N ASP A 99 -0.64 -8.40 -15.47
CA ASP A 99 -1.08 -7.01 -15.52
C ASP A 99 -2.61 -7.00 -15.30
N ALA A 100 -3.07 -6.38 -14.22
CA ALA A 100 -4.49 -6.28 -13.90
C ALA A 100 -4.77 -5.19 -12.84
N LEU A 101 -6.05 -4.88 -12.68
CA LEU A 101 -6.58 -4.00 -11.64
C LEU A 101 -6.97 -4.80 -10.39
N TYR A 102 -6.67 -4.25 -9.22
CA TYR A 102 -6.98 -4.83 -7.92
C TYR A 102 -7.37 -3.76 -6.91
N TYR A 103 -8.19 -4.13 -5.93
CA TYR A 103 -8.44 -3.32 -4.76
C TYR A 103 -7.38 -3.57 -3.70
N TYR A 104 -6.72 -2.51 -3.25
CA TYR A 104 -5.80 -2.55 -2.11
C TYR A 104 -6.56 -2.77 -0.80
N ARG A 105 -6.06 -3.64 0.08
CA ARG A 105 -6.70 -3.95 1.37
C ARG A 105 -5.90 -3.50 2.57
N THR A 106 -4.64 -3.91 2.63
CA THR A 106 -3.74 -3.61 3.74
C THR A 106 -2.29 -3.85 3.33
N ALA A 107 -1.34 -3.49 4.20
CA ALA A 107 0.07 -3.72 3.99
C ALA A 107 0.71 -4.50 5.15
N GLY A 108 1.53 -5.49 4.81
CA GLY A 108 2.38 -6.23 5.73
C GLY A 108 3.77 -5.60 5.82
N ILE A 109 4.09 -5.00 6.97
CA ILE A 109 5.36 -4.29 7.18
C ILE A 109 6.56 -5.22 7.42
N THR A 110 6.33 -6.47 7.82
CA THR A 110 7.45 -7.40 8.09
C THR A 110 8.28 -7.67 6.84
N VAL A 111 7.62 -7.75 5.68
CA VAL A 111 8.25 -8.14 4.40
C VAL A 111 8.07 -7.05 3.32
N GLY A 112 7.25 -6.02 3.56
CA GLY A 112 7.00 -4.98 2.57
C GLY A 112 6.06 -5.46 1.45
N VAL A 113 4.88 -5.95 1.84
CA VAL A 113 3.91 -6.56 0.92
C VAL A 113 2.55 -5.89 1.04
N PHE A 114 1.76 -5.93 -0.04
CA PHE A 114 0.35 -5.55 -0.02
C PHE A 114 -0.55 -6.78 -0.07
N GLN A 115 -1.71 -6.69 0.57
CA GLN A 115 -2.84 -7.56 0.28
C GLN A 115 -3.74 -6.86 -0.74
N VAL A 116 -4.07 -7.58 -1.81
CA VAL A 116 -4.93 -7.08 -2.88
C VAL A 116 -6.01 -8.10 -3.23
N GLU A 117 -7.17 -7.64 -3.68
CA GLU A 117 -8.28 -8.49 -4.09
C GLU A 117 -8.87 -8.08 -5.44
N THR A 118 -9.54 -9.00 -6.12
CA THR A 118 -10.31 -8.71 -7.33
C THR A 118 -11.59 -7.96 -7.02
N HIS A 119 -12.16 -7.29 -8.01
CA HIS A 119 -13.37 -6.46 -7.86
C HIS A 119 -14.58 -7.20 -7.29
N ASP A 120 -14.70 -8.49 -7.59
CA ASP A 120 -15.75 -9.38 -7.09
C ASP A 120 -15.38 -10.07 -5.76
N ARG A 121 -14.21 -9.73 -5.19
CA ARG A 121 -13.62 -10.33 -3.98
C ARG A 121 -13.47 -11.85 -4.03
N ARG A 122 -13.56 -12.46 -5.21
CA ARG A 122 -13.39 -13.92 -5.35
C ARG A 122 -11.95 -14.34 -5.17
N TYR A 123 -11.01 -13.50 -5.56
CA TYR A 123 -9.60 -13.84 -5.60
C TYR A 123 -8.78 -12.80 -4.86
N GLU A 124 -7.81 -13.27 -4.07
CA GLU A 124 -6.90 -12.40 -3.33
C GLU A 124 -5.44 -12.83 -3.48
N GLN A 125 -4.54 -11.85 -3.37
CA GLN A 125 -3.13 -12.09 -3.14
C GLN A 125 -2.78 -11.50 -1.78
N PRO A 126 -2.59 -12.32 -0.73
CA PRO A 126 -2.31 -11.83 0.62
C PRO A 126 -0.89 -11.25 0.76
N SER A 127 0.03 -11.59 -0.17
CA SER A 127 1.43 -11.19 -0.09
C SER A 127 1.96 -10.81 -1.47
N LEU A 128 1.61 -9.59 -1.92
CA LEU A 128 2.14 -8.98 -3.13
C LEU A 128 3.37 -8.12 -2.78
N GLY A 129 4.57 -8.59 -3.13
CA GLY A 129 5.80 -7.81 -2.95
C GLY A 129 5.80 -6.54 -3.80
N VAL A 130 6.03 -5.39 -3.15
CA VAL A 130 5.89 -4.07 -3.79
C VAL A 130 7.16 -3.65 -4.52
N LYS A 131 8.34 -3.91 -3.93
CA LYS A 131 9.62 -3.34 -4.37
C LYS A 131 9.93 -3.54 -5.85
N THR A 132 9.68 -4.75 -6.35
CA THR A 132 10.11 -5.19 -7.68
C THR A 132 8.98 -5.24 -8.70
N LEU A 133 7.85 -4.59 -8.42
CA LEU A 133 6.79 -4.42 -9.41
C LEU A 133 7.32 -3.62 -10.61
N GLU A 134 6.86 -3.97 -11.81
CA GLU A 134 7.17 -3.18 -13.01
C GLU A 134 6.34 -1.89 -13.03
N LEU A 135 5.10 -1.96 -12.51
CA LEU A 135 4.20 -0.83 -12.38
C LEU A 135 3.29 -1.02 -11.17
N ILE A 136 3.10 0.05 -10.40
CA ILE A 136 1.94 0.24 -9.55
C ILE A 136 1.38 1.63 -9.78
N GLN A 137 0.11 1.71 -10.18
CA GLN A 137 -0.55 2.96 -10.51
C GLN A 137 -1.92 3.01 -9.85
N LYS A 138 -2.24 4.10 -9.17
CA LYS A 138 -3.56 4.32 -8.55
C LYS A 138 -4.59 4.74 -9.58
N TYR A 139 -5.80 4.22 -9.44
CA TYR A 139 -6.96 4.52 -10.28
C TYR A 139 -8.10 5.03 -9.39
N GLN A 140 -8.96 5.85 -9.99
CA GLN A 140 -10.26 6.23 -9.45
C GLN A 140 -11.34 5.53 -10.26
N VAL A 141 -12.44 5.22 -9.58
CA VAL A 141 -13.64 4.63 -10.17
C VAL A 141 -14.77 5.61 -9.97
N ASP A 142 -15.42 6.03 -11.05
CA ASP A 142 -16.60 6.89 -10.96
C ASP A 142 -17.89 6.08 -10.66
N VAL A 143 -19.02 6.77 -10.50
CA VAL A 143 -20.32 6.14 -10.21
C VAL A 143 -20.83 5.24 -11.34
N LEU A 144 -20.25 5.35 -12.54
CA LEU A 144 -20.56 4.55 -13.72
C LEU A 144 -19.53 3.44 -13.97
N VAL A 145 -18.61 3.23 -13.02
CA VAL A 145 -17.56 2.18 -13.06
C VAL A 145 -16.47 2.45 -14.11
N ASN A 146 -16.35 3.69 -14.61
CA ASN A 146 -15.20 4.05 -15.44
C ASN A 146 -13.95 4.15 -14.57
N CYS A 147 -12.90 3.45 -14.98
CA CYS A 147 -11.61 3.44 -14.28
C CYS A 147 -10.64 4.41 -14.95
N THR A 148 -10.24 5.46 -14.25
CA THR A 148 -9.27 6.44 -14.76
C THR A 148 -8.03 6.51 -13.88
N PRO A 149 -6.82 6.58 -14.45
CA PRO A 149 -5.60 6.70 -13.67
C PRO A 149 -5.58 8.04 -12.91
N VAL A 150 -5.12 8.02 -11.67
CA VAL A 150 -4.90 9.23 -10.88
C VAL A 150 -3.70 9.99 -11.43
N ARG A 151 -3.82 11.32 -11.52
CA ARG A 151 -2.72 12.20 -11.91
C ARG A 151 -1.63 12.19 -10.85
N LEU A 152 -0.39 11.97 -11.28
CA LEU A 152 0.78 11.90 -10.39
C LEU A 152 1.70 13.12 -10.53
N PRO A 153 2.48 13.44 -9.48
CA PRO A 153 2.31 12.93 -8.11
C PRO A 153 1.06 13.55 -7.47
N GLU A 154 0.38 12.80 -6.59
CA GLU A 154 -0.62 13.39 -5.70
C GLU A 154 0.06 14.40 -4.75
N LYS A 155 -0.72 15.30 -4.15
CA LYS A 155 -0.23 16.07 -3.00
C LYS A 155 -0.17 15.14 -1.79
N ARG A 156 1.02 14.97 -1.19
CA ARG A 156 1.17 14.22 0.05
C ARG A 156 0.46 14.94 1.21
N MET A 157 -0.66 14.39 1.66
CA MET A 157 -1.54 15.05 2.64
C MET A 157 -0.98 14.97 4.06
N GLY A 158 -0.73 16.12 4.69
CA GLY A 158 -0.38 16.20 6.11
C GLY A 158 -1.55 15.91 7.04
N PHE A 159 -1.31 15.94 8.35
CA PHE A 159 -2.38 15.91 9.35
C PHE A 159 -3.02 17.30 9.47
N ILE A 160 -4.35 17.36 9.38
CA ILE A 160 -5.09 18.60 9.65
C ILE A 160 -5.02 18.83 11.17
N LYS A 161 -4.40 19.92 11.60
CA LYS A 161 -4.49 20.35 13.00
C LYS A 161 -5.82 21.04 13.19
N THR A 162 -6.73 20.44 13.94
CA THR A 162 -7.87 21.17 14.50
C THR A 162 -7.28 22.13 15.53
N THR A 163 -7.29 23.42 15.24
CA THR A 163 -7.10 24.44 16.29
C THR A 163 -8.30 24.39 17.20
N GLU A 164 -8.07 23.98 18.45
CA GLU A 164 -8.96 24.28 19.58
C GLU A 164 -8.87 25.76 19.95
#